data_AF-N9LLS8-F1
#
_entry.id   AF-N9LLS8-F1
#
_cell.length_a   1.000
_cell.length_b   1.000
_cell.length_c   1.000
_cell.angle_alpha   90.00
_cell.angle_beta   90.00
_cell.angle_gamma   90.00
#
_symmetry.space_group_name_H-M   'P 1'
#
loop_
_entity.id
_entity.type
_entity.pdbx_description
1 polymer ?
#
loop_
_entity_poly.entity_id
_entity_poly.type
_entity_poly.pdbx_seq_one_letter_code
_entity_poly.pdbx_strand_id
1 'polypeptide(L)' 'MSGERYTDEFKIEAVRQVTEKGYSIAEVADRLGTTTHSLYAWVNKYDPNWKSIIEVFMHG' A
#
# COMPACT_ATOMS: atom_id res chain seq x y z
N MET A 1 -11.91 11.16 19.34
CA MET A 1 -11.11 11.64 18.19
C MET A 1 -10.24 10.49 17.78
N SER A 2 -10.59 9.83 16.68
CA SER A 2 -9.90 8.63 16.22
C SER A 2 -8.55 9.06 15.67
N GLY A 3 -7.51 8.94 16.49
CA GLY A 3 -6.14 9.13 16.04
C GLY A 3 -5.91 8.19 14.87
N GLU A 4 -5.55 8.74 13.72
CA GLU A 4 -5.10 7.94 12.60
C GLU A 4 -3.98 7.05 13.11
N ARG A 5 -4.20 5.74 13.08
CA ARG A 5 -3.32 4.73 13.70
C ARG A 5 -1.92 4.71 13.08
N TYR A 6 -1.77 5.36 11.92
CA TYR A 6 -0.57 5.44 11.11
C TYR A 6 -0.40 6.86 10.57
N THR A 7 0.80 7.43 10.71
CA THR A 7 1.18 8.75 10.17
C THR A 7 1.33 8.71 8.65
N ASP A 8 1.23 9.86 7.97
CA ASP A 8 1.48 9.94 6.54
C ASP A 8 2.87 9.42 6.14
N GLU A 9 3.91 9.72 6.94
CA GLU A 9 5.26 9.22 6.73
C GLU A 9 5.31 7.67 6.72
N PHE A 10 4.60 7.04 7.66
CA PHE A 10 4.50 5.58 7.71
C PHE A 10 3.81 5.02 6.47
N LYS A 11 2.71 5.67 6.04
CA LYS A 11 1.96 5.25 4.85
C LYS A 11 2.82 5.38 3.59
N ILE A 12 3.59 6.47 3.47
CA ILE A 12 4.49 6.71 2.33
C ILE A 12 5.58 5.64 2.26
N GLU A 13 6.24 5.33 3.38
CA GLU A 13 7.27 4.27 3.41
C GLU A 13 6.68 2.90 3.04
N ALA A 14 5.45 2.59 3.50
CA ALA A 14 4.75 1.37 3.12
C ALA A 14 4.48 1.30 1.60
N VAL A 15 4.09 2.43 0.99
CA VAL A 15 3.89 2.52 -0.47
C VAL A 15 5.20 2.35 -1.22
N ARG A 16 6.29 3.00 -0.78
CA ARG A 16 7.62 2.88 -1.39
C ARG A 16 8.14 1.44 -1.41
N GLN A 17 7.84 0.65 -0.37
CA GLN A 17 8.17 -0.78 -0.35
C GLN A 17 7.47 -1.56 -1.47
N VAL A 18 6.24 -1.19 -1.82
CA VAL A 18 5.48 -1.85 -2.88
C VAL A 18 5.95 -1.36 -4.25
N THR A 19 6.07 -0.04 -4.43
CA THR A 19 6.30 0.57 -5.75
C THR A 19 7.78 0.61 -6.16
N GLU A 20 8.68 0.99 -5.26
CA GLU A 20 10.12 1.12 -5.56
C GLU A 20 10.88 -0.18 -5.30
N LYS A 21 10.57 -0.88 -4.20
CA LYS A 21 11.25 -2.14 -3.86
C LYS A 21 10.60 -3.36 -4.51
N GLY A 22 9.40 -3.22 -5.07
CA GLY A 22 8.68 -4.29 -5.76
C GLY A 22 8.14 -5.39 -4.85
N TYR A 23 8.01 -5.14 -3.55
CA TYR A 23 7.39 -6.11 -2.64
C TYR A 23 5.89 -6.21 -2.89
N SER A 24 5.34 -7.42 -2.68
CA SER A 24 3.90 -7.62 -2.79
C SER A 24 3.15 -6.97 -1.63
N ILE A 25 1.97 -6.42 -1.90
CA ILE A 25 1.10 -5.80 -0.88
C ILE A 25 0.83 -6.74 0.30
N ALA A 26 0.64 -8.04 0.06
CA ALA A 26 0.44 -9.03 1.11
C ALA A 26 1.65 -9.15 2.06
N GLU A 27 2.86 -9.17 1.52
CA GLU A 27 4.10 -9.27 2.30
C GLU A 27 4.33 -8.00 3.13
N VAL A 28 4.12 -6.83 2.53
CA VAL A 28 4.25 -5.55 3.23
C VAL A 28 3.19 -5.42 4.33
N ALA A 29 1.97 -5.90 4.09
CA ALA A 29 0.89 -5.88 5.08
C ALA A 29 1.23 -6.74 6.31
N ASP A 30 1.67 -7.97 6.07
CA ASP A 30 2.09 -8.91 7.12
C ASP A 30 3.25 -8.34 7.95
N ARG A 31 4.30 -7.86 7.30
CA ARG A 31 5.48 -7.28 7.98
C ARG A 31 5.16 -6.05 8.82
N LEU A 32 4.28 -5.17 8.33
CA LEU A 32 3.93 -3.93 9.01
C LEU A 32 2.78 -4.10 10.01
N GLY A 33 2.21 -5.30 10.14
CA GLY A 33 1.07 -5.57 11.01
C GLY A 33 -0.16 -4.75 10.62
N THR A 34 -0.34 -4.51 9.32
CA THR A 34 -1.49 -3.79 8.75
C THR A 34 -2.31 -4.73 7.86
N THR A 35 -3.41 -4.23 7.33
CA THR A 35 -4.21 -4.99 6.37
C THR A 35 -3.81 -4.66 4.94
N THR A 36 -3.91 -5.66 4.06
CA THR A 36 -3.74 -5.47 2.61
C THR A 36 -4.67 -4.38 2.07
N HIS A 37 -5.89 -4.30 2.58
CA HIS A 37 -6.86 -3.26 2.22
C HIS A 37 -6.37 -1.84 2.54
N SER A 38 -5.76 -1.63 3.72
CA SER A 38 -5.16 -0.35 4.07
C SER A 38 -4.01 0.03 3.13
N LEU A 39 -3.16 -0.95 2.79
CA LEU A 39 -2.07 -0.73 1.83
C LEU A 39 -2.58 -0.38 0.45
N TYR A 40 -3.61 -1.06 -0.07
CA TYR A 40 -4.24 -0.67 -1.35
C TYR A 40 -4.74 0.78 -1.32
N ALA A 41 -5.39 1.18 -0.23
CA ALA A 41 -5.87 2.56 -0.07
C ALA A 41 -4.71 3.57 -0.03
N TRP A 42 -3.60 3.24 0.63
CA TRP A 42 -2.43 4.11 0.70
C TRP A 42 -1.73 4.20 -0.65
N VAL A 43 -1.48 3.06 -1.31
CA VAL A 43 -0.86 3.06 -2.64
C VAL A 43 -1.71 3.85 -3.62
N ASN A 44 -3.04 3.68 -3.63
CA ASN A 44 -3.93 4.49 -4.48
C ASN A 44 -3.90 6.00 -4.13
N LYS A 45 -3.64 6.36 -2.87
CA LYS A 45 -3.58 7.76 -2.41
C LYS A 45 -2.25 8.44 -2.76
N TYR A 46 -1.12 7.74 -2.60
CA TYR A 46 0.22 8.32 -2.78
C TYR A 46 0.86 7.97 -4.12
N ASP A 47 0.39 6.91 -4.80
CA ASP A 47 0.84 6.48 -6.13
C ASP A 47 -0.37 6.02 -6.98
N PRO A 48 -1.13 6.97 -7.57
CA PRO A 48 -2.28 6.64 -8.39
C PRO A 48 -1.91 5.91 -9.70
N ASN A 49 -0.64 5.90 -10.10
CA ASN A 49 -0.17 5.23 -11.31
C ASN A 49 -0.10 3.70 -11.12
N TRP A 50 0.27 3.26 -9.92
CA TRP A 50 0.24 1.85 -9.51
C TRP A 50 -1.11 1.17 -9.72
N LYS A 51 -2.22 1.92 -9.65
CA LYS A 51 -3.58 1.40 -9.82
C LYS A 51 -3.76 0.65 -11.14
N SER A 52 -3.13 1.13 -12.22
CA SER A 52 -3.18 0.45 -13.52
C SER A 52 -2.45 -0.89 -13.51
N ILE A 53 -1.44 -1.07 -12.67
CA ILE A 53 -0.64 -2.30 -12.59
C ILE A 53 -1.45 -3.39 -11.88
N ILE A 54 -2.11 -3.07 -10.77
CA ILE A 54 -2.92 -4.03 -10.01
C ILE A 54 -4.23 -4.40 -10.70
N GLU A 55 -4.86 -3.50 -11.46
CA GLU A 55 -6.05 -3.84 -12.26
C GLU A 55 -5.73 -4.88 -13.35
N VAL A 56 -4.51 -4.83 -13.91
CA VAL A 56 -4.04 -5.84 -14.88
C VAL A 56 -3.83 -7.22 -14.23
N PHE A 57 -3.41 -7.27 -12.96
CA PHE A 57 -3.17 -8.54 -12.26
C PHE A 57 -4.40 -9.12 -11.54
N MET A 58 -5.40 -8.31 -11.17
CA MET A 58 -6.60 -8.78 -10.46
C MET A 58 -7.73 -9.26 -11.37
N HIS A 59 -7.70 -8.95 -12.67
CA HIS A 59 -8.71 -9.37 -13.66
C HIS A 59 -8.20 -10.43 -14.66
N GLY A 60 -7.01 -11.00 -14.43
CA GLY A 60 -6.42 -12.08 -15.23
C GLY A 60 -6.79 -13.47 -14.75
#